data_AF-A0A958Y734-F1
#
_entry.id   AF-A0A958Y734-F1
#
_cell.length_a   1.000
_cell.length_b   1.000
_cell.length_c   1.000
_cell.angle_alpha   90.00
_cell.angle_beta   90.00
_cell.angle_gamma   90.00
#
_symmetry.space_group_name_H-M   'P 1'
#
loop_
_entity.id
_entity.type
_entity.pdbx_description
1 polymer ?
#
loop_
_entity_poly.entity_id
_entity_poly.type
_entity_poly.pdbx_seq_one_letter_code
_entity_poly.pdbx_strand_id
1 'polypeptide(L)'
;MIKKGTKLYSILTGACPKCHQESMYMNKNPYILTDTLKIYDHCSHCKTKYRIEPSFFYGSMYVSYAVGIAFAVAAFVISYLFLGSSLKTAFIAIVVTLVA
;
A
#
# COMPACT_ATOMS: atom_id res chain seq x y z
N MET A 1 -12.68 9.49 -17.58
CA MET A 1 -11.48 9.03 -18.30
C MET A 1 -10.26 9.72 -17.69
N ILE A 2 -9.35 8.97 -17.06
CA ILE A 2 -8.15 9.56 -16.45
C ILE A 2 -7.17 9.88 -17.58
N LYS A 3 -6.82 11.16 -17.74
CA LYS A 3 -5.91 11.60 -18.81
C LYS A 3 -4.47 11.22 -18.48
N LYS A 4 -3.74 10.75 -19.50
CA LYS A 4 -2.29 10.49 -19.47
C LYS A 4 -1.56 11.79 -19.07
N GLY A 5 -0.59 11.68 -18.16
CA GLY A 5 0.14 12.83 -17.59
C GLY A 5 -0.28 13.25 -16.18
N THR A 6 -1.38 12.71 -15.65
CA THR A 6 -1.81 12.96 -14.25
C THR A 6 -1.19 11.96 -13.27
N LYS A 7 -0.87 12.37 -12.03
CA LYS A 7 -0.34 11.43 -11.02
C LYS A 7 -1.26 10.23 -10.78
N LEU A 8 -2.58 10.46 -10.82
CA LEU A 8 -3.58 9.39 -10.72
C LEU A 8 -3.42 8.34 -11.82
N TYR A 9 -3.11 8.77 -13.05
CA TYR A 9 -2.88 7.85 -14.17
C TYR A 9 -1.74 6.87 -13.87
N SER A 10 -0.60 7.38 -13.42
CA SER A 10 0.55 6.53 -13.08
C SER A 10 0.27 5.57 -11.92
N ILE A 11 -0.49 6.01 -10.92
CA ILE A 11 -0.84 5.18 -9.76
C ILE A 11 -1.74 4.02 -10.19
N LEU A 12 -2.78 4.30 -10.98
CA LEU A 12 -3.78 3.29 -11.35
C LEU A 12 -3.31 2.34 -12.45
N THR A 13 -2.41 2.80 -13.34
CA THR A 13 -1.90 1.97 -14.44
C THR A 13 -0.55 1.33 -14.16
N GLY A 14 0.10 1.68 -13.03
CA GLY A 14 1.46 1.26 -12.73
C GLY A 14 2.49 1.80 -13.74
N ALA A 15 2.17 2.89 -14.44
CA ALA A 15 3.07 3.51 -15.41
C ALA A 15 4.14 4.36 -14.72
N CYS A 16 5.25 4.62 -15.43
CA CYS A 16 6.33 5.46 -14.93
C CYS A 16 5.78 6.80 -14.39
N PRO A 17 6.04 7.18 -13.12
CA PRO A 17 5.43 8.36 -12.51
C PRO A 17 5.90 9.68 -13.14
N LYS A 18 7.03 9.66 -13.86
CA LYS A 18 7.61 10.84 -14.51
C LYS A 18 7.16 10.99 -15.97
N CYS A 19 7.35 9.95 -16.80
CA CYS A 19 7.08 10.06 -18.24
C CYS A 19 5.83 9.30 -18.73
N HIS A 20 5.28 8.36 -17.95
CA HIS A 20 4.03 7.64 -18.25
C HIS A 20 4.08 6.83 -19.55
N GLN A 21 5.27 6.54 -20.07
CA GLN A 21 5.48 5.88 -21.37
C GLN A 21 5.60 4.35 -21.26
N GLU A 22 5.95 3.82 -20.09
CA GLU A 22 6.10 2.39 -19.86
C GLU A 22 5.56 1.98 -18.49
N SER A 23 5.42 0.66 -18.29
CA SER A 23 5.10 0.05 -16.99
C SER A 23 6.34 0.02 -16.12
N MET A 24 6.19 0.38 -14.85
CA MET A 24 7.23 0.18 -13.83
C MET A 24 7.41 -1.30 -13.47
N TYR A 25 6.32 -2.08 -13.54
CA TYR A 25 6.30 -3.50 -13.21
C TYR A 25 6.76 -4.34 -14.40
N MET A 26 7.56 -5.37 -14.11
CA MET A 26 8.01 -6.35 -15.11
C MET A 26 6.83 -7.18 -15.62
N ASN A 27 5.89 -7.50 -14.74
CA ASN A 27 4.66 -8.20 -15.07
C ASN A 27 3.47 -7.26 -14.87
N LYS A 28 2.66 -7.07 -15.92
CA LYS A 28 1.47 -6.20 -15.85
C LYS A 28 0.27 -6.90 -15.19
N ASN A 29 0.30 -8.21 -15.07
CA ASN A 29 -0.78 -8.98 -14.48
C ASN A 29 -0.60 -9.07 -12.95
N PRO A 30 -1.44 -8.37 -12.16
CA PRO A 30 -1.32 -8.39 -10.69
C PRO A 30 -1.73 -9.74 -10.07
N TYR A 31 -2.36 -10.64 -10.84
CA TYR A 31 -2.75 -11.96 -10.36
C TYR A 31 -1.57 -12.96 -10.33
N ILE A 32 -0.42 -12.60 -10.88
CA ILE A 32 0.81 -13.40 -10.80
C ILE A 32 1.59 -12.94 -9.55
N LEU A 33 1.19 -13.47 -8.39
CA LEU A 33 1.64 -12.99 -7.07
C LEU A 33 3.16 -12.97 -6.89
N THR A 34 3.89 -13.90 -7.52
CA THR A 34 5.36 -13.97 -7.49
C THR A 34 6.07 -12.79 -8.15
N ASP A 35 5.40 -12.10 -9.09
CA ASP A 35 5.98 -11.03 -9.89
C ASP A 35 5.42 -9.64 -9.54
N THR A 36 4.40 -9.58 -8.67
CA THR A 36 3.73 -8.31 -8.31
C THR A 36 4.68 -7.26 -7.75
N LEU A 37 5.76 -7.68 -7.08
CA LEU A 37 6.77 -6.81 -6.48
C LEU A 37 8.02 -6.63 -7.38
N LYS A 38 8.06 -7.27 -8.55
CA LYS A 38 9.18 -7.17 -9.49
C LYS A 38 9.01 -5.94 -10.36
N ILE A 39 9.91 -4.98 -10.15
CA ILE A 39 9.97 -3.71 -10.87
C ILE A 39 11.32 -3.56 -11.55
N TYR A 40 11.36 -2.86 -12.68
CA TYR A 40 12.62 -2.47 -13.30
C TYR A 40 13.41 -1.54 -12.38
N ASP A 41 14.73 -1.47 -12.53
CA ASP A 41 15.55 -0.53 -11.75
C ASP A 41 15.42 0.91 -12.25
N HIS A 42 15.40 1.09 -13.58
CA HIS A 42 15.34 2.39 -14.23
C HIS A 42 14.32 2.39 -15.36
N CYS A 43 13.74 3.55 -15.60
CA CYS A 43 12.86 3.75 -16.73
C CYS A 43 13.64 3.72 -18.05
N SER A 44 13.19 2.96 -19.05
CA SER A 44 13.92 2.88 -20.33
C SER A 44 13.91 4.22 -21.09
N HIS A 45 12.82 4.97 -20.98
CA HIS A 45 12.59 6.23 -21.68
C HIS A 45 13.17 7.47 -20.99
N CYS A 46 12.91 7.64 -19.69
CA CYS A 46 13.33 8.86 -18.96
C CYS A 46 14.44 8.63 -17.94
N LYS A 47 14.97 7.39 -17.85
CA LYS A 47 16.06 6.97 -16.95
C LYS A 47 15.80 7.22 -15.46
N THR A 48 14.55 7.49 -15.09
CA THR A 48 14.17 7.63 -13.67
C THR A 48 14.40 6.32 -12.96
N LYS A 49 15.17 6.36 -11.87
CA LYS A 49 15.34 5.21 -10.97
C LYS A 49 14.03 4.97 -10.22
N TYR A 50 13.46 3.78 -10.34
CA TYR A 50 12.19 3.46 -9.69
C TYR A 50 12.36 3.23 -8.19
N ARG A 51 13.45 2.58 -7.80
CA ARG A 51 13.86 2.42 -6.39
C ARG A 51 14.80 3.54 -5.99
N ILE A 52 14.23 4.67 -5.54
CA ILE A 52 15.02 5.84 -5.11
C ILE A 52 15.91 5.44 -3.92
N GLU A 53 15.29 4.89 -2.87
CA GLU A 53 15.96 4.41 -1.66
C GLU A 53 15.87 2.88 -1.58
N PRO A 54 17.01 2.16 -1.56
CA PRO A 54 17.00 0.73 -1.27
C PRO A 54 16.44 0.51 0.14
N SER A 55 15.60 -0.50 0.30
CA SER A 55 14.99 -0.89 1.58
C SER A 55 13.96 0.07 2.21
N PHE A 56 13.57 1.16 1.55
CA PHE A 56 12.49 2.03 2.02
C PHE A 56 11.21 1.24 2.35
N PHE A 57 10.83 0.30 1.47
CA PHE A 57 9.65 -0.55 1.66
C PHE A 57 9.75 -1.47 2.89
N TYR A 58 10.95 -1.96 3.22
CA TYR A 58 11.17 -2.75 4.42
C TYR A 58 10.99 -1.90 5.68
N GLY A 59 11.57 -0.70 5.70
CA GLY A 59 11.37 0.25 6.80
C GLY A 59 9.91 0.63 6.97
N SER A 60 9.22 0.98 5.88
CA SER A 60 7.80 1.34 5.92
C SER A 60 6.92 0.18 6.41
N MET A 61 7.28 -1.08 6.12
CA MET A 61 6.54 -2.24 6.60
C MET A 61 6.53 -2.31 8.14
N TYR A 62 7.69 -2.12 8.78
CA TYR A 62 7.80 -2.16 10.25
C TYR A 62 7.06 -0.99 10.91
N VAL A 63 7.14 0.21 10.33
CA VAL A 63 6.40 1.38 10.83
C VAL A 63 4.89 1.15 10.71
N SER A 64 4.41 0.70 9.56
CA SER A 64 2.99 0.39 9.34
C SER A 64 2.48 -0.69 10.29
N TYR A 65 3.31 -1.69 10.62
CA TYR A 65 2.94 -2.72 11.60
C TYR A 65 2.72 -2.14 13.01
N ALA A 66 3.63 -1.28 13.48
CA ALA A 66 3.47 -0.62 14.78
C ALA A 66 2.23 0.28 14.83
N VAL A 67 1.97 1.03 13.76
CA VAL A 67 0.77 1.87 13.61
C VAL A 67 -0.50 1.02 13.62
N GLY A 68 -0.52 -0.10 12.90
CA GLY A 68 -1.65 -1.04 12.90
C GLY A 68 -1.97 -1.60 14.28
N ILE A 69 -0.93 -1.97 15.05
CA ILE A 69 -1.10 -2.40 16.45
C ILE A 69 -1.73 -1.28 17.28
N ALA A 70 -1.26 -0.05 17.16
CA ALA A 70 -1.80 1.09 17.91
C ALA A 70 -3.31 1.28 17.65
N PHE A 71 -3.73 1.22 16.39
CA PHE A 71 -5.15 1.31 16.03
C PHE A 71 -5.97 0.12 16.54
N ALA A 72 -5.45 -1.11 16.44
CA ALA A 72 -6.13 -2.29 16.96
C ALA A 72 -6.34 -2.22 18.48
N VAL A 73 -5.33 -1.79 19.22
CA VAL A 73 -5.41 -1.61 20.68
C VAL A 73 -6.40 -0.50 21.03
N ALA A 74 -6.36 0.63 20.34
CA ALA A 74 -7.31 1.72 20.55
C ALA A 74 -8.76 1.29 20.31
N ALA A 75 -9.03 0.58 19.19
CA ALA A 75 -10.34 0.05 18.87
C ALA A 75 -10.85 -0.94 19.93
N PHE A 76 -9.97 -1.83 20.42
CA PHE A 76 -10.30 -2.76 21.49
C PHE A 76 -10.64 -2.04 22.80
N VAL A 77 -9.80 -1.09 23.23
CA VAL A 77 -10.00 -0.34 24.46
C VAL A 77 -11.32 0.44 24.40
N ILE A 78 -11.59 1.13 23.31
CA ILE A 78 -12.84 1.88 23.13
C ILE A 78 -14.05 0.94 23.13
N SER A 79 -14.01 -0.15 22.36
CA SER A 79 -15.15 -1.06 22.24
C SER A 79 -15.40 -1.86 23.52
N TYR A 80 -14.37 -2.46 24.11
CA TYR A 80 -14.52 -3.40 25.21
C TYR A 80 -14.52 -2.72 26.58
N LEU A 81 -13.61 -1.77 26.82
CA LEU A 81 -13.47 -1.13 28.14
C LEU A 81 -14.40 0.07 28.32
N PHE A 82 -14.51 0.96 27.32
CA PHE A 82 -15.34 2.16 27.44
C PHE A 82 -16.81 1.90 27.12
N LEU A 83 -17.10 1.14 26.07
CA LEU A 83 -18.47 0.84 25.64
C LEU A 83 -19.04 -0.45 26.26
N GLY A 84 -18.22 -1.24 26.96
CA GLY A 84 -18.67 -2.47 27.62
C GLY A 84 -19.18 -3.55 26.65
N SER A 85 -18.76 -3.52 25.38
CA SER A 85 -19.25 -4.45 24.36
C SER A 85 -18.73 -5.88 24.57
N SER A 86 -19.38 -6.85 23.93
CA SER A 86 -18.93 -8.25 23.97
C SER A 86 -17.59 -8.44 23.23
N LEU A 87 -16.85 -9.50 23.58
CA LEU A 87 -15.57 -9.85 22.92
C LEU A 87 -15.72 -9.98 21.39
N LYS A 88 -16.85 -10.53 20.92
CA LYS A 88 -17.14 -10.69 19.49
C LYS A 88 -17.29 -9.31 18.81
N THR A 89 -17.97 -8.38 19.48
CA THR A 89 -18.19 -7.02 18.98
C THR A 89 -16.87 -6.24 18.93
N ALA A 90 -16.04 -6.34 19.97
CA ALA A 90 -14.73 -5.72 19.99
C ALA A 90 -13.80 -6.26 18.90
N PHE A 91 -13.85 -7.57 18.61
CA PHE A 91 -13.11 -8.16 17.50
C PHE A 91 -13.55 -7.61 16.15
N ILE A 92 -14.86 -7.49 15.91
CA ILE A 92 -15.41 -6.87 14.70
C ILE A 92 -14.93 -5.41 14.59
N ALA A 93 -14.93 -4.65 15.68
CA ALA A 93 -14.47 -3.27 15.70
C ALA A 93 -12.99 -3.14 15.28
N ILE A 94 -12.12 -4.04 15.75
CA ILE A 94 -10.71 -4.09 15.31
C ILE A 94 -10.62 -4.34 13.81
N VAL A 95 -11.32 -5.35 13.29
CA VAL A 95 -11.27 -5.70 11.85
C VAL A 95 -11.75 -4.53 11.00
N VAL A 96 -12.87 -3.90 11.36
CA VAL A 96 -13.39 -2.73 10.66
C VAL A 96 -12.38 -1.58 10.69
N THR A 97 -11.75 -1.32 11.83
CA THR A 97 -10.76 -0.23 11.97
C THR A 97 -9.50 -0.46 11.11
N LEU A 98 -9.10 -1.72 10.89
CA LEU A 98 -7.91 -2.03 10.09
C LEU A 98 -8.19 -2.12 8.57
N VAL A 99 -9.45 -2.26 8.16
CA VAL A 99 -9.84 -2.42 6.75
C VAL A 99 -10.39 -1.12 6.14
N ALA A 100 -11.02 -0.27 6.95
CA ALA A 100 -11.55 1.03 6.53
C ALA A 100 -10.44 2.08 6.32
#